data_AF-A0A536QNZ4-F1
#
_entry.id   AF-A0A536QNZ4-F1
#
_cell.length_a   1.000
_cell.length_b   1.000
_cell.length_c   1.000
_cell.angle_alpha   90.00
_cell.angle_beta   90.00
_cell.angle_gamma   90.00
#
_symmetry.space_group_name_H-M   'P 1'
#
loop_
_entity.id
_entity.type
_entity.pdbx_description
1 polymer ?
#
loop_
_entity_poly.entity_id
_entity_poly.type
_entity_poly.pdbx_seq_one_letter_code
_entity_poly.pdbx_strand_id
1 'polypeptide(L)'
;DPQTIGNIRSARLADRSLTPMVRGALVYSGTSAYEMPLIQGDAANGNYVDLSADYTSGYYRVTFRPGPYNMFTSAAAMRQAIAAHGADTPQQIPSWGFLAATDHAANIAGMAGATAATELTIPYREDISLVKYEYDPQTRTYARFQNNAGKAVRDIDAVNNQPIAAANVAIIHTEIWEVPEIVDAAGAHAHDMRLTGTGAATIFRDGLRQEATWSRASNTDPFIFKNSSGERILLDQGQTWVHVIPNDWETPSQ
;
A
#
# COMPACT_ATOMS: atom_id res chain seq x y z
N ASP A 1 -12.18 2.16 14.29
CA ASP A 1 -11.18 1.08 14.13
C ASP A 1 -11.81 -0.22 13.63
N PRO A 2 -11.17 -0.92 12.69
CA PRO A 2 -11.69 -2.17 12.12
C PRO A 2 -11.76 -3.27 13.17
N GLN A 3 -12.93 -3.92 13.25
CA GLN A 3 -13.21 -5.02 14.19
C GLN A 3 -12.62 -6.35 13.73
N THR A 4 -12.41 -6.50 12.43
CA THR A 4 -11.81 -7.68 11.80
C THR A 4 -10.83 -7.20 10.73
N ILE A 5 -9.60 -7.71 10.76
CA ILE A 5 -8.54 -7.40 9.79
C ILE A 5 -7.95 -8.72 9.31
N GLY A 6 -7.92 -8.92 8.00
CA GLY A 6 -7.25 -10.06 7.40
C GLY A 6 -7.64 -10.32 5.95
N ASN A 7 -7.19 -11.43 5.37
CA ASN A 7 -6.31 -12.41 6.01
C ASN A 7 -4.89 -11.85 6.23
N ILE A 8 -4.37 -11.95 7.45
CA ILE A 8 -3.01 -11.55 7.77
C ILE A 8 -2.04 -12.47 7.03
N ARG A 9 -1.04 -11.88 6.40
CA ARG A 9 -0.05 -12.57 5.56
C ARG A 9 1.36 -12.33 6.07
N SER A 10 2.29 -13.03 5.44
CA SER A 10 3.69 -12.93 5.80
C SER A 10 4.27 -11.58 5.44
N ALA A 11 5.17 -11.07 6.28
CA ALA A 11 5.92 -9.86 6.00
C ALA A 11 6.90 -10.07 4.84
N ARG A 12 7.28 -8.98 4.19
CA ARG A 12 8.22 -8.87 3.08
C ARG A 12 9.27 -7.80 3.36
N LEU A 13 10.41 -7.86 2.68
CA LEU A 13 11.46 -6.85 2.78
C LEU A 13 10.95 -5.40 2.63
N ALA A 14 9.97 -5.16 1.75
CA ALA A 14 9.37 -3.83 1.58
C ALA A 14 8.70 -3.28 2.86
N ASP A 15 8.16 -4.14 3.73
CA ASP A 15 7.50 -3.72 4.97
C ASP A 15 8.47 -3.03 5.94
N ARG A 16 9.76 -3.38 5.87
CA ARG A 16 10.85 -2.75 6.63
C ARG A 16 11.02 -1.29 6.27
N SER A 17 10.76 -0.93 5.01
CA SER A 17 10.79 0.46 4.55
C SER A 17 9.45 1.16 4.76
N LEU A 18 8.31 0.49 4.53
CA LEU A 18 6.99 1.14 4.55
C LEU A 18 6.44 1.37 5.96
N THR A 19 6.66 0.45 6.90
CA THR A 19 6.11 0.57 8.27
C THR A 19 6.61 1.80 9.03
N PRO A 20 7.92 2.16 8.99
CA PRO A 20 8.43 3.36 9.65
C PRO A 20 7.79 4.67 9.14
N MET A 21 7.34 4.71 7.87
CA MET A 21 6.73 5.91 7.26
C MET A 21 5.52 6.38 8.05
N VAL A 22 4.76 5.43 8.57
CA VAL A 22 3.54 5.66 9.34
C VAL A 22 3.78 5.45 10.83
N ARG A 23 5.05 5.39 11.27
CA ARG A 23 5.46 5.09 12.65
C ARG A 23 4.64 3.95 13.26
N GLY A 24 4.41 2.92 12.43
CA GLY A 24 3.42 1.89 12.67
C GLY A 24 3.93 0.74 13.54
N ALA A 25 3.01 -0.16 13.85
CA ALA A 25 3.33 -1.50 14.27
C ALA A 25 3.19 -2.45 13.05
N LEU A 26 4.18 -3.31 12.85
CA LEU A 26 4.15 -4.31 11.77
C LEU A 26 3.38 -5.55 12.26
N VAL A 27 2.20 -5.76 11.69
CA VAL A 27 1.27 -6.86 12.00
C VAL A 27 1.31 -7.87 10.86
N TYR A 28 1.80 -9.09 11.12
CA TYR A 28 2.03 -10.10 10.09
C TYR A 28 1.98 -11.53 10.65
N SER A 29 1.91 -12.52 9.75
CA SER A 29 1.90 -13.94 10.12
C SER A 29 3.00 -14.69 9.36
N GLY A 30 4.13 -14.87 10.04
CA GLY A 30 5.32 -15.54 9.52
C GLY A 30 6.10 -14.70 8.49
N THR A 31 7.34 -15.07 8.25
CA THR A 31 8.21 -14.51 7.21
C THR A 31 9.29 -15.54 6.88
N SER A 32 10.17 -15.29 5.92
CA SER A 32 11.26 -16.23 5.65
C SER A 32 12.29 -16.24 6.79
N ALA A 33 13.04 -17.35 6.91
CA ALA A 33 14.13 -17.44 7.89
C ALA A 33 15.23 -16.39 7.67
N TYR A 34 15.36 -15.91 6.43
CA TYR A 34 16.27 -14.83 6.06
C TYR A 34 15.74 -13.45 6.48
N GLU A 35 14.45 -13.17 6.25
CA GLU A 35 13.84 -11.86 6.57
C GLU A 35 13.61 -11.67 8.08
N MET A 36 13.33 -12.75 8.82
CA MET A 36 13.02 -12.69 10.25
C MET A 36 14.05 -11.90 11.07
N PRO A 37 15.37 -12.21 11.04
CA PRO A 37 16.36 -11.46 11.82
C PRO A 37 16.48 -9.99 11.38
N LEU A 38 16.18 -9.68 10.12
CA LEU A 38 16.22 -8.30 9.61
C LEU A 38 15.05 -7.48 10.17
N ILE A 39 13.85 -8.05 10.18
CA ILE A 39 12.65 -7.42 10.74
C ILE A 39 12.81 -7.21 12.26
N GLN A 40 13.24 -8.25 12.97
CA GLN A 40 13.48 -8.18 14.41
C GLN A 40 14.60 -7.18 14.76
N GLY A 41 15.65 -7.12 13.95
CA GLY A 41 16.74 -6.15 14.10
C GLY A 41 16.25 -4.70 13.93
N ASP A 42 15.44 -4.43 12.90
CA ASP A 42 14.86 -3.10 12.70
C ASP A 42 13.93 -2.69 13.86
N ALA A 43 13.11 -3.63 14.35
CA ALA A 43 12.23 -3.40 15.48
C ALA A 43 13.01 -3.14 16.79
N ALA A 44 14.07 -3.91 17.05
CA ALA A 44 14.97 -3.70 18.17
C ALA A 44 15.69 -2.35 18.12
N ASN A 45 15.91 -1.81 16.93
CA ASN A 45 16.44 -0.46 16.70
C ASN A 45 15.37 0.65 16.82
N GLY A 46 14.12 0.30 17.11
CA GLY A 46 13.03 1.25 17.32
C GLY A 46 12.39 1.78 16.02
N ASN A 47 12.59 1.12 14.87
CA ASN A 47 12.01 1.56 13.60
C ASN A 47 10.48 1.36 13.55
N TYR A 48 9.97 0.34 14.23
CA TYR A 48 8.55 0.02 14.37
C TYR A 48 8.36 -0.99 15.51
N VAL A 49 7.11 -1.20 15.92
CA VAL A 49 6.74 -2.28 16.84
C VAL A 49 6.52 -3.55 16.05
N ASP A 50 7.22 -4.63 16.38
CA ASP A 50 7.03 -5.94 15.76
C ASP A 50 5.94 -6.72 16.50
N LEU A 51 4.85 -7.02 15.79
CA LEU A 51 3.69 -7.74 16.32
C LEU A 51 3.44 -9.05 15.56
N SER A 52 4.47 -9.81 15.19
CA SER A 52 4.28 -11.11 14.52
C SER A 52 3.30 -12.03 15.26
N ALA A 53 2.42 -12.71 14.51
CA ALA A 53 1.52 -13.75 15.04
C ALA A 53 2.26 -14.97 15.64
N ASP A 54 3.57 -15.09 15.40
CA ASP A 54 4.38 -16.20 15.93
C ASP A 54 4.65 -16.06 17.44
N TYR A 55 4.60 -14.84 17.99
CA TYR A 55 4.85 -14.55 19.42
C TYR A 55 3.92 -13.50 20.03
N THR A 56 3.09 -12.84 19.22
CA THR A 56 2.14 -11.82 19.69
C THR A 56 0.73 -12.42 19.79
N SER A 57 0.03 -12.11 20.88
CA SER A 57 -1.37 -12.51 21.05
C SER A 57 -2.35 -11.63 20.25
N GLY A 58 -3.64 -11.96 20.26
CA GLY A 58 -4.66 -11.15 19.56
C GLY A 58 -4.94 -11.58 18.12
N TYR A 59 -4.36 -12.70 17.69
CA TYR A 59 -4.67 -13.35 16.43
C TYR A 59 -5.64 -14.51 16.63
N TYR A 60 -6.45 -14.80 15.60
CA TYR A 60 -7.36 -15.94 15.59
C TYR A 60 -7.49 -16.51 14.17
N ARG A 61 -7.88 -17.79 14.09
CA ARG A 61 -8.17 -18.44 12.81
C ARG A 61 -9.66 -18.53 12.55
N VAL A 62 -10.06 -18.23 11.31
CA VAL A 62 -11.43 -18.43 10.83
C VAL A 62 -11.59 -19.79 10.15
N THR A 63 -12.83 -20.28 10.07
CA THR A 63 -13.16 -21.59 9.48
C THR A 63 -13.66 -21.50 8.04
N PHE A 64 -14.15 -20.35 7.59
CA PHE A 64 -14.69 -20.14 6.23
C PHE A 64 -13.61 -19.93 5.16
N ARG A 65 -12.33 -19.98 5.53
CA ARG A 65 -11.18 -19.95 4.61
C ARG A 65 -10.19 -21.06 4.99
N PRO A 66 -9.54 -21.70 4.02
CA PRO A 66 -8.47 -22.65 4.30
C PRO A 66 -7.20 -21.92 4.75
N GLY A 67 -6.36 -22.60 5.52
CA GLY A 67 -4.97 -22.17 5.71
C GLY A 67 -4.23 -22.19 4.35
N PRO A 68 -3.32 -21.24 4.07
CA PRO A 68 -2.78 -20.19 4.95
C PRO A 68 -3.52 -18.85 4.88
N TYR A 69 -4.78 -18.81 4.44
CA TYR A 69 -5.58 -17.58 4.22
C TYR A 69 -6.62 -17.33 5.31
N ASN A 70 -6.45 -17.93 6.48
CA ASN A 70 -7.46 -17.92 7.54
C ASN A 70 -7.00 -17.27 8.84
N MET A 71 -5.87 -16.57 8.86
CA MET A 71 -5.38 -15.80 10.02
C MET A 71 -5.97 -14.39 10.03
N PHE A 72 -6.53 -13.94 11.16
CA PHE A 72 -7.18 -12.64 11.34
C PHE A 72 -6.83 -12.02 12.69
N THR A 73 -7.05 -10.72 12.83
CA THR A 73 -6.95 -9.96 14.09
C THR A 73 -7.98 -8.82 14.12
N SER A 74 -7.90 -7.93 15.11
CA SER A 74 -8.67 -6.70 15.21
C SER A 74 -7.78 -5.54 15.61
N ALA A 75 -8.17 -4.31 15.30
CA ALA A 75 -7.44 -3.14 15.76
C ALA A 75 -7.42 -3.03 17.30
N ALA A 76 -8.50 -3.43 17.98
CA ALA A 76 -8.54 -3.45 19.44
C ALA A 76 -7.48 -4.40 20.04
N ALA A 77 -7.34 -5.60 19.48
CA ALA A 77 -6.32 -6.56 19.90
C ALA A 77 -4.91 -6.03 19.64
N MET A 78 -4.66 -5.42 18.47
CA MET A 78 -3.34 -4.87 18.15
C MET A 78 -3.00 -3.64 19.01
N ARG A 79 -3.97 -2.83 19.42
CA ARG A 79 -3.72 -1.76 20.41
C ARG A 79 -3.31 -2.31 21.78
N GLN A 80 -3.93 -3.40 22.23
CA GLN A 80 -3.52 -4.08 23.47
C GLN A 80 -2.10 -4.63 23.35
N ALA A 81 -1.75 -5.22 22.21
CA ALA A 81 -0.39 -5.68 21.95
C ALA A 81 0.61 -4.52 21.98
N ILE A 82 0.34 -3.40 21.28
CA ILE A 82 1.18 -2.19 21.32
C ILE A 82 1.39 -1.69 22.77
N ALA A 83 0.33 -1.66 23.58
CA ALA A 83 0.43 -1.27 24.99
C ALA A 83 1.26 -2.26 25.83
N ALA A 84 1.17 -3.56 25.57
CA ALA A 84 2.02 -4.56 26.23
C ALA A 84 3.51 -4.39 25.89
N HIS A 85 3.83 -3.80 24.74
CA HIS A 85 5.18 -3.39 24.35
C HIS A 85 5.59 -2.00 24.91
N GLY A 86 4.73 -1.33 25.68
CA GLY A 86 4.99 0.02 26.20
C GLY A 86 5.05 1.10 25.12
N ALA A 87 4.44 0.85 23.96
CA ALA A 87 4.51 1.69 22.76
C ALA A 87 3.18 2.39 22.41
N ASP A 88 2.27 2.53 23.38
CA ASP A 88 0.93 3.10 23.21
C ASP A 88 0.88 4.63 23.22
N THR A 89 2.04 5.30 23.30
CA THR A 89 2.13 6.75 23.18
C THR A 89 1.73 7.19 21.76
N PRO A 90 0.74 8.09 21.62
CA PRO A 90 0.33 8.60 20.32
C PRO A 90 1.49 9.17 19.51
N GLN A 91 1.68 8.67 18.29
CA GLN A 91 2.70 9.14 17.37
C GLN A 91 2.15 10.23 16.45
N GLN A 92 2.97 11.23 16.15
CA GLN A 92 2.68 12.21 15.09
C GLN A 92 3.13 11.63 13.75
N ILE A 93 2.18 11.27 12.90
CA ILE A 93 2.49 10.69 11.59
C ILE A 93 2.85 11.81 10.61
N PRO A 94 3.95 11.68 9.84
CA PRO A 94 4.25 12.63 8.77
C PRO A 94 3.08 12.76 7.81
N SER A 95 2.57 13.99 7.63
CA SER A 95 1.45 14.24 6.73
C SER A 95 1.86 14.07 5.29
N TRP A 96 1.05 13.31 4.55
CA TRP A 96 1.03 13.40 3.10
C TRP A 96 0.39 14.73 2.68
N GLY A 97 0.63 15.16 1.44
CA GLY A 97 0.03 16.39 0.92
C GLY A 97 -1.38 16.12 0.41
N PHE A 98 -2.39 16.65 1.09
CA PHE A 98 -3.81 16.55 0.69
C PHE A 98 -4.41 17.93 0.43
N LEU A 99 -5.40 17.99 -0.46
CA LEU A 99 -6.24 19.16 -0.66
C LEU A 99 -7.08 19.45 0.58
N ALA A 100 -7.32 20.74 0.85
CA ALA A 100 -8.08 21.17 2.02
C ALA A 100 -9.60 21.09 1.85
N ALA A 101 -10.09 21.08 0.61
CA ALA A 101 -11.51 20.96 0.28
C ALA A 101 -11.71 19.77 -0.66
N THR A 102 -12.86 19.11 -0.54
CA THR A 102 -13.31 18.02 -1.42
C THR A 102 -13.94 18.54 -2.72
N ASP A 103 -14.47 19.77 -2.70
CA ASP A 103 -14.92 20.46 -3.91
C ASP A 103 -13.82 21.38 -4.41
N HIS A 104 -13.32 21.06 -5.60
CA HIS A 104 -12.24 21.79 -6.26
C HIS A 104 -12.18 21.43 -7.74
N ALA A 105 -11.52 22.30 -8.51
CA ALA A 105 -11.17 22.00 -9.89
C ALA A 105 -10.17 20.82 -9.97
N ALA A 106 -10.33 19.94 -10.95
CA ALA A 106 -9.54 18.71 -11.07
C ALA A 106 -8.05 18.95 -11.38
N ASN A 107 -7.72 20.07 -12.04
CA ASN A 107 -6.39 20.38 -12.56
C ASN A 107 -5.51 21.25 -11.64
N ILE A 108 -5.87 21.40 -10.37
CA ILE A 108 -5.12 22.22 -9.41
C ILE A 108 -4.01 21.43 -8.71
N ALA A 109 -3.13 22.14 -7.99
CA ALA A 109 -2.15 21.57 -7.07
C ALA A 109 -1.31 20.47 -7.72
N GLY A 110 -0.55 20.86 -8.73
CA GLY A 110 0.34 19.99 -9.50
C GLY A 110 -0.31 19.19 -10.63
N MET A 111 -1.64 19.23 -10.80
CA MET A 111 -2.36 18.50 -11.87
C MET A 111 -2.54 19.32 -13.17
N ALA A 112 -1.86 20.46 -13.30
CA ALA A 112 -1.90 21.25 -14.53
C ALA A 112 -1.22 20.49 -15.67
N GLY A 113 -1.94 20.30 -16.79
CA GLY A 113 -1.46 19.53 -17.94
C GLY A 113 -1.69 18.03 -17.86
N ALA A 114 -2.38 17.55 -16.81
CA ALA A 114 -2.82 16.17 -16.69
C ALA A 114 -3.76 15.79 -17.85
N THR A 115 -3.75 14.52 -18.24
CA THR A 115 -4.63 13.96 -19.27
C THR A 115 -5.83 13.27 -18.65
N ALA A 116 -6.92 13.11 -19.40
CA ALA A 116 -8.02 12.27 -18.95
C ALA A 116 -7.53 10.82 -18.70
N ALA A 117 -8.01 10.22 -17.62
CA ALA A 117 -7.79 8.84 -17.22
C ALA A 117 -8.92 8.40 -16.28
N THR A 118 -10.02 8.00 -16.90
CA THR A 118 -11.19 7.40 -16.25
C THR A 118 -11.04 5.90 -16.05
N GLU A 119 -10.16 5.24 -16.80
CA GLU A 119 -9.77 3.85 -16.56
C GLU A 119 -8.24 3.75 -16.45
N LEU A 120 -7.75 2.84 -15.61
CA LEU A 120 -6.33 2.46 -15.60
C LEU A 120 -6.12 0.98 -15.26
N THR A 121 -5.00 0.43 -15.72
CA THR A 121 -4.57 -0.93 -15.44
C THR A 121 -3.18 -0.96 -14.80
N ILE A 122 -3.03 -1.71 -13.72
CA ILE A 122 -1.73 -2.08 -13.16
C ILE A 122 -1.39 -3.48 -13.67
N PRO A 123 -0.37 -3.64 -14.53
CA PRO A 123 -0.13 -4.86 -15.29
C PRO A 123 0.60 -5.94 -14.48
N TYR A 124 0.17 -6.18 -13.25
CA TYR A 124 0.53 -7.42 -12.56
C TYR A 124 0.01 -8.63 -13.34
N ARG A 125 0.41 -9.83 -12.89
CA ARG A 125 0.10 -11.12 -13.53
C ARG A 125 -1.36 -11.21 -14.02
N GLU A 126 -1.53 -11.37 -15.34
CA GLU A 126 -2.80 -11.17 -16.05
C GLU A 126 -3.96 -12.03 -15.52
N ASP A 127 -3.70 -13.29 -15.19
CA ASP A 127 -4.71 -14.27 -14.81
C ASP A 127 -5.27 -14.07 -13.39
N ILE A 128 -4.45 -13.65 -12.42
CA ILE A 128 -4.83 -13.67 -10.99
C ILE A 128 -4.52 -12.38 -10.21
N SER A 129 -3.81 -11.43 -10.79
CA SER A 129 -3.35 -10.25 -10.05
C SER A 129 -3.44 -8.93 -10.82
N LEU A 130 -3.79 -8.93 -12.10
CA LEU A 130 -4.03 -7.69 -12.84
C LEU A 130 -5.09 -6.85 -12.11
N VAL A 131 -4.78 -5.58 -11.90
CA VAL A 131 -5.66 -4.64 -11.20
C VAL A 131 -6.18 -3.64 -12.21
N LYS A 132 -7.48 -3.37 -12.14
CA LYS A 132 -8.13 -2.29 -12.90
C LYS A 132 -8.75 -1.30 -11.95
N TYR A 133 -8.79 -0.05 -12.39
CA TYR A 133 -9.56 1.00 -11.76
C TYR A 133 -10.49 1.67 -12.75
N GLU A 134 -11.70 1.99 -12.30
CA GLU A 134 -12.71 2.72 -13.06
C GLU A 134 -13.19 3.92 -12.24
N TYR A 135 -13.03 5.12 -12.79
CA TYR A 135 -13.40 6.39 -12.16
C TYR A 135 -14.89 6.65 -12.29
N ASP A 136 -15.52 7.03 -11.19
CA ASP A 136 -16.88 7.55 -11.16
C ASP A 136 -16.85 9.06 -10.86
N PRO A 137 -17.26 9.92 -11.81
CA PRO A 137 -17.27 11.37 -11.61
C PRO A 137 -18.33 11.83 -10.60
N GLN A 138 -19.35 11.02 -10.28
CA GLN A 138 -20.37 11.38 -9.29
C GLN A 138 -19.82 11.30 -7.87
N THR A 139 -19.04 10.25 -7.60
CA THR A 139 -18.40 10.04 -6.29
C THR A 139 -16.98 10.59 -6.22
N ARG A 140 -16.38 10.94 -7.37
CA ARG A 140 -14.98 11.36 -7.52
C ARG A 140 -13.98 10.31 -7.02
N THR A 141 -14.29 9.04 -7.24
CA THR A 141 -13.45 7.93 -6.77
C THR A 141 -13.25 6.87 -7.83
N TYR A 142 -12.22 6.04 -7.65
CA TYR A 142 -11.87 4.91 -8.47
C TYR A 142 -12.34 3.61 -7.80
N ALA A 143 -13.23 2.90 -8.47
CA ALA A 143 -13.56 1.51 -8.20
C ALA A 143 -12.37 0.61 -8.47
N ARG A 144 -11.93 -0.23 -7.52
CA ARG A 144 -10.85 -1.20 -7.76
C ARG A 144 -11.40 -2.59 -8.10
N PHE A 145 -10.80 -3.21 -9.10
CA PHE A 145 -11.02 -4.60 -9.46
C PHE A 145 -9.70 -5.34 -9.52
N GLN A 146 -9.71 -6.62 -9.13
CA GLN A 146 -8.58 -7.51 -9.31
C GLN A 146 -9.01 -8.78 -10.03
N ASN A 147 -8.18 -9.24 -10.96
CA ASN A 147 -8.45 -10.47 -11.68
C ASN A 147 -8.41 -11.69 -10.76
N ASN A 148 -9.35 -12.60 -10.97
CA ASN A 148 -9.33 -13.94 -10.38
C ASN A 148 -9.75 -14.93 -11.48
N ALA A 149 -8.84 -15.85 -11.82
CA ALA A 149 -9.03 -16.80 -12.92
C ALA A 149 -9.45 -16.11 -14.24
N GLY A 150 -8.76 -15.03 -14.60
CA GLY A 150 -8.95 -14.27 -15.83
C GLY A 150 -10.15 -13.33 -15.85
N LYS A 151 -10.86 -13.16 -14.73
CA LYS A 151 -12.03 -12.28 -14.61
C LYS A 151 -11.80 -11.17 -13.61
N ALA A 152 -12.08 -9.92 -13.98
CA ALA A 152 -12.04 -8.79 -13.07
C ALA A 152 -13.14 -8.95 -12.01
N VAL A 153 -12.75 -8.95 -10.73
CA VAL A 153 -13.67 -9.04 -9.58
C VAL A 153 -13.58 -7.73 -8.81
N ARG A 154 -14.74 -7.12 -8.52
CA ARG A 154 -14.82 -5.88 -7.74
C ARG A 154 -14.33 -6.14 -6.32
N ASP A 155 -13.38 -5.33 -5.86
CA ASP A 155 -12.94 -5.41 -4.47
C ASP A 155 -13.96 -4.78 -3.54
N ILE A 156 -14.28 -5.54 -2.49
CA ILE A 156 -15.17 -5.14 -1.41
C ILE A 156 -14.52 -5.49 -0.07
N ASP A 157 -14.81 -4.71 0.96
CA ASP A 157 -14.56 -5.13 2.34
C ASP A 157 -15.61 -6.18 2.73
N ALA A 158 -15.15 -7.40 2.99
CA ALA A 158 -16.03 -8.53 3.31
C ALA A 158 -16.81 -8.37 4.63
N VAL A 159 -16.39 -7.46 5.52
CA VAL A 159 -17.07 -7.23 6.81
C VAL A 159 -18.38 -6.47 6.62
N ASN A 160 -18.41 -5.53 5.67
CA ASN A 160 -19.52 -4.58 5.49
C ASN A 160 -20.08 -4.55 4.06
N ASN A 161 -19.52 -5.36 3.16
CA ASN A 161 -19.82 -5.42 1.73
C ASN A 161 -19.68 -4.07 1.00
N GLN A 162 -18.92 -3.14 1.55
CA GLN A 162 -18.69 -1.85 0.91
C GLN A 162 -17.63 -2.01 -0.16
N PRO A 163 -17.90 -1.53 -1.39
CA PRO A 163 -16.91 -1.56 -2.44
C PRO A 163 -15.78 -0.60 -2.12
N ILE A 164 -14.57 -0.96 -2.51
CA ILE A 164 -13.48 -0.02 -2.38
C ILE A 164 -13.62 1.09 -3.43
N ALA A 165 -13.34 2.33 -2.99
CA ALA A 165 -13.53 3.57 -3.70
C ALA A 165 -12.37 4.52 -3.35
N ALA A 166 -11.32 4.51 -4.18
CA ALA A 166 -10.11 5.27 -3.93
C ALA A 166 -10.25 6.69 -4.45
N ALA A 167 -9.97 7.71 -3.64
CA ALA A 167 -9.86 9.09 -4.14
C ALA A 167 -8.61 9.27 -4.99
N ASN A 168 -7.55 8.51 -4.67
CA ASN A 168 -6.25 8.60 -5.32
C ASN A 168 -5.68 7.22 -5.64
N VAL A 169 -5.02 7.11 -6.79
CA VAL A 169 -4.10 6.01 -7.09
C VAL A 169 -2.72 6.60 -7.40
N ALA A 170 -1.72 6.24 -6.61
CA ALA A 170 -0.34 6.66 -6.80
C ALA A 170 0.50 5.46 -7.23
N ILE A 171 1.24 5.60 -8.32
CA ILE A 171 2.11 4.55 -8.84
C ILE A 171 3.56 5.01 -8.65
N ILE A 172 4.33 4.21 -7.93
CA ILE A 172 5.76 4.37 -7.70
C ILE A 172 6.48 3.46 -8.68
N HIS A 173 7.20 4.06 -9.64
CA HIS A 173 8.14 3.34 -10.47
C HIS A 173 9.49 3.35 -9.77
N THR A 174 10.04 2.16 -9.54
CA THR A 174 11.32 2.01 -8.86
C THR A 174 12.07 0.77 -9.30
N GLU A 175 13.32 0.66 -8.83
CA GLU A 175 14.11 -0.55 -8.96
C GLU A 175 13.53 -1.63 -8.06
N ILE A 176 13.21 -2.77 -8.66
CA ILE A 176 12.79 -3.99 -7.98
C ILE A 176 13.75 -5.09 -8.43
N TRP A 177 14.31 -5.82 -7.48
CA TRP A 177 15.28 -6.89 -7.76
C TRP A 177 14.93 -8.15 -6.99
N GLU A 178 15.38 -9.28 -7.52
CA GLU A 178 15.23 -10.57 -6.89
C GLU A 178 16.21 -10.74 -5.72
N VAL A 179 15.77 -11.38 -4.64
CA VAL A 179 16.59 -11.76 -3.49
C VAL A 179 16.68 -13.28 -3.46
N PRO A 180 17.75 -13.87 -4.03
CA PRO A 180 17.80 -15.31 -4.30
C PRO A 180 17.83 -16.16 -3.02
N GLU A 181 18.25 -15.60 -1.89
CA GLU A 181 18.33 -16.26 -0.59
C GLU A 181 16.94 -16.58 -0.01
N ILE A 182 15.89 -15.93 -0.50
CA ILE A 182 14.51 -16.15 -0.06
C ILE A 182 13.77 -16.87 -1.17
N VAL A 183 13.39 -18.12 -0.92
CA VAL A 183 12.62 -18.95 -1.85
C VAL A 183 11.30 -19.33 -1.18
N ASP A 184 10.19 -19.06 -1.86
CA ASP A 184 8.88 -19.49 -1.37
C ASP A 184 8.63 -20.99 -1.61
N ALA A 185 7.51 -21.50 -1.11
CA ALA A 185 7.17 -22.92 -1.24
C ALA A 185 6.96 -23.39 -2.69
N ALA A 186 6.78 -22.46 -3.64
CA ALA A 186 6.63 -22.73 -5.06
C ALA A 186 7.96 -22.57 -5.83
N GLY A 187 9.06 -22.26 -5.14
CA GLY A 187 10.38 -22.05 -5.76
C GLY A 187 10.59 -20.64 -6.29
N ALA A 188 9.66 -19.71 -6.06
CA ALA A 188 9.82 -18.32 -6.50
C ALA A 188 10.67 -17.54 -5.51
N HIS A 189 11.62 -16.77 -6.02
CA HIS A 189 12.44 -15.90 -5.21
C HIS A 189 11.64 -14.68 -4.72
N ALA A 190 11.98 -14.19 -3.53
CA ALA A 190 11.42 -12.92 -3.07
C ALA A 190 11.98 -11.76 -3.89
N HIS A 191 11.29 -10.62 -3.80
CA HIS A 191 11.74 -9.38 -4.40
C HIS A 191 11.92 -8.34 -3.30
N ASP A 192 12.94 -7.51 -3.46
CA ASP A 192 13.12 -6.27 -2.71
C ASP A 192 13.04 -5.09 -3.67
N MET A 193 12.89 -3.90 -3.12
CA MET A 193 12.60 -2.70 -3.88
C MET A 193 13.17 -1.46 -3.22
N ARG A 194 13.63 -0.52 -4.04
CA ARG A 194 14.12 0.78 -3.56
C ARG A 194 12.93 1.69 -3.26
N LEU A 195 12.73 2.04 -1.98
CA LEU A 195 11.62 2.89 -1.54
C LEU A 195 12.07 4.22 -0.91
N THR A 196 13.35 4.58 -1.06
CA THR A 196 13.92 5.89 -0.72
C THR A 196 14.70 6.46 -1.91
N GLY A 197 14.99 7.75 -1.86
CA GLY A 197 15.58 8.51 -2.96
C GLY A 197 14.52 9.17 -3.82
N THR A 198 14.68 9.08 -5.14
CA THR A 198 13.78 9.68 -6.13
C THR A 198 13.52 8.71 -7.28
N GLY A 199 12.41 8.90 -7.99
CA GLY A 199 12.07 8.12 -9.19
C GLY A 199 10.79 8.63 -9.88
N ALA A 200 10.41 7.99 -10.98
CA ALA A 200 9.20 8.34 -11.71
C ALA A 200 7.95 7.87 -10.95
N ALA A 201 6.89 8.67 -10.99
CA ALA A 201 5.60 8.33 -10.44
C ALA A 201 4.49 8.70 -11.42
N THR A 202 3.35 8.02 -11.30
CA THR A 202 2.12 8.39 -12.00
C THR A 202 1.02 8.59 -10.96
N ILE A 203 0.36 9.74 -10.96
CA ILE A 203 -0.73 10.06 -10.03
C ILE A 203 -2.06 10.09 -10.78
N PHE A 204 -3.04 9.39 -10.24
CA PHE A 204 -4.42 9.42 -10.69
C PHE A 204 -5.32 9.97 -9.59
N ARG A 205 -6.05 11.05 -9.90
CA ARG A 205 -7.14 11.60 -9.09
C ARG A 205 -8.07 12.40 -9.99
N ASP A 206 -9.33 12.56 -9.59
CA ASP A 206 -10.32 13.36 -10.32
C ASP A 206 -10.56 12.92 -11.79
N GLY A 207 -10.32 11.65 -12.12
CA GLY A 207 -10.42 11.16 -13.50
C GLY A 207 -9.27 11.62 -14.40
N LEU A 208 -8.16 12.06 -13.81
CA LEU A 208 -6.98 12.56 -14.52
C LEU A 208 -5.74 11.73 -14.19
N ARG A 209 -4.80 11.67 -15.15
CA ARG A 209 -3.46 11.10 -15.03
C ARG A 209 -2.41 12.21 -15.11
N GLN A 210 -1.51 12.25 -14.14
CA GLN A 210 -0.40 13.19 -14.08
C GLN A 210 0.92 12.44 -13.89
N GLU A 211 1.83 12.60 -14.85
CA GLU A 211 3.22 12.18 -14.70
C GLU A 211 3.91 13.01 -13.63
N ALA A 212 4.69 12.33 -12.80
CA ALA A 212 5.29 12.90 -11.61
C ALA A 212 6.69 12.33 -11.33
N THR A 213 7.40 12.99 -10.43
CA THR A 213 8.57 12.46 -9.74
C THR A 213 8.19 12.25 -8.27
N TRP A 214 8.42 11.05 -7.74
CA TRP A 214 8.37 10.81 -6.31
C TRP A 214 9.75 11.08 -5.68
N SER A 215 9.74 11.55 -4.44
CA SER A 215 10.93 11.62 -3.60
C SER A 215 10.57 11.21 -2.17
N ARG A 216 11.51 10.54 -1.51
CA ARG A 216 11.39 10.07 -0.12
C ARG A 216 12.78 9.96 0.50
N ALA A 217 13.13 10.87 1.40
CA ALA A 217 14.50 11.01 1.89
C ALA A 217 14.94 9.86 2.81
N SER A 218 14.05 9.41 3.69
CA SER A 218 14.29 8.28 4.61
C SER A 218 13.04 7.38 4.74
N ASN A 219 13.19 6.23 5.40
CA ASN A 219 12.07 5.33 5.67
C ASN A 219 11.00 5.98 6.56
N THR A 220 11.32 7.00 7.35
CA THR A 220 10.35 7.73 8.18
C THR A 220 9.70 8.91 7.48
N ASP A 221 10.12 9.25 6.27
CA ASP A 221 9.53 10.35 5.50
C ASP A 221 8.40 9.85 4.59
N PRO A 222 7.37 10.68 4.34
CA PRO A 222 6.32 10.36 3.40
C PRO A 222 6.82 10.49 1.95
N PHE A 223 6.11 9.88 1.01
CA PHE A 223 6.32 10.18 -0.40
C PHE A 223 5.88 11.62 -0.71
N ILE A 224 6.70 12.31 -1.51
CA ILE A 224 6.40 13.64 -2.06
C ILE A 224 6.37 13.52 -3.58
N PHE A 225 5.29 14.01 -4.19
CA PHE A 225 5.10 14.00 -5.64
C PHE A 225 5.21 15.40 -6.22
N LYS A 226 5.89 15.52 -7.36
CA LYS A 226 5.98 16.78 -8.12
C LYS A 226 5.76 16.53 -9.60
N ASN A 227 5.09 17.43 -10.28
CA ASN A 227 4.98 17.39 -11.74
C ASN A 227 6.28 17.87 -12.41
N SER A 228 6.31 17.87 -13.75
CA SER A 228 7.48 18.28 -14.54
C SER A 228 7.89 19.75 -14.35
N SER A 229 6.98 20.61 -13.88
CA SER A 229 7.29 22.01 -13.55
C SER A 229 7.90 22.19 -12.14
N GLY A 230 7.99 21.11 -11.36
CA GLY A 230 8.45 21.13 -9.97
C GLY A 230 7.37 21.52 -8.96
N GLU A 231 6.13 21.74 -9.40
CA GLU A 231 4.99 21.99 -8.52
C GLU A 231 4.62 20.71 -7.77
N ARG A 232 4.34 20.85 -6.47
CA ARG A 232 3.92 19.72 -5.63
C ARG A 232 2.52 19.26 -6.05
N ILE A 233 2.39 17.96 -6.29
CA ILE A 233 1.09 17.33 -6.46
C ILE A 233 0.50 17.03 -5.09
N LEU A 234 -0.66 17.62 -4.80
CA LEU A 234 -1.47 17.25 -3.65
C LEU A 234 -2.48 16.17 -4.06
N LEU A 235 -2.78 15.27 -3.14
CA LEU A 235 -3.80 14.23 -3.27
C LEU A 235 -5.17 14.78 -2.87
N ASP A 236 -6.25 14.19 -3.39
CA ASP A 236 -7.60 14.47 -2.93
C ASP A 236 -7.87 13.80 -1.56
N GLN A 237 -8.80 14.33 -0.78
CA GLN A 237 -9.18 13.77 0.50
C GLN A 237 -9.84 12.40 0.31
N GLY A 238 -9.33 11.40 1.03
CA GLY A 238 -9.91 10.07 1.03
C GLY A 238 -8.85 8.99 0.96
N GLN A 239 -9.26 7.81 0.51
CA GLN A 239 -8.38 6.66 0.42
C GLN A 239 -7.39 6.84 -0.74
N THR A 240 -6.11 6.59 -0.45
CA THR A 240 -5.05 6.53 -1.44
C THR A 240 -4.57 5.09 -1.58
N TRP A 241 -4.62 4.57 -2.79
CA TRP A 241 -3.94 3.31 -3.12
C TRP A 241 -2.58 3.59 -3.70
N VAL A 242 -1.55 2.92 -3.18
CA VAL A 242 -0.18 3.01 -3.69
C VAL A 242 0.19 1.69 -4.35
N HIS A 243 0.60 1.76 -5.61
CA HIS A 243 1.21 0.66 -6.34
C HIS A 243 2.71 0.90 -6.47
N VAL A 244 3.50 -0.15 -6.30
CA VAL A 244 4.94 -0.13 -6.60
C VAL A 244 5.17 -1.11 -7.75
N ILE A 245 5.80 -0.64 -8.81
CA ILE A 245 6.09 -1.41 -10.03
C ILE A 245 7.50 -1.12 -10.54
N PRO A 246 8.07 -2.01 -11.38
CA PRO A 246 9.35 -1.78 -12.03
C PRO A 246 9.37 -0.51 -12.90
N ASN A 247 10.56 0.07 -13.06
CA ASN A 247 10.75 1.29 -13.85
C ASN A 247 10.33 1.17 -15.32
N ASP A 248 10.45 -0.02 -15.89
CA ASP A 248 10.17 -0.32 -17.29
C ASP A 248 8.71 -0.72 -17.56
N TRP A 249 7.87 -0.78 -16.51
CA TRP A 249 6.46 -1.08 -16.66
C TRP A 249 5.66 0.18 -17.01
N GLU A 250 4.78 0.04 -18.01
CA GLU A 250 3.81 1.06 -18.36
C GLU A 250 2.49 0.85 -17.61
N THR A 251 1.72 1.92 -17.44
CA THR A 251 0.41 1.89 -16.78
C THR A 251 -0.65 2.39 -17.76
N PRO A 252 -1.25 1.48 -18.56
CA PRO A 252 -2.25 1.87 -19.54
C PRO A 252 -3.44 2.57 -18.87
N SER A 253 -3.90 3.67 -19.47
CA SER A 253 -5.05 4.43 -19.00
C SER A 253 -5.81 5.08 -20.16
N GLN A 254 -7.12 5.31 -19.97
CA GLN A 254 -8.01 5.97 -20.94
C GLN A 254 -8.90 7.01 -20.26
#